data_AF-A0A2V8EDT5-F1
#
_entry.id   AF-A0A2V8EDT5-F1
#
_cell.length_a   1.000
_cell.length_b   1.000
_cell.length_c   1.000
_cell.angle_alpha   90.00
_cell.angle_beta   90.00
_cell.angle_gamma   90.00
#
_symmetry.space_group_name_H-M   'P 1'
#
loop_
_entity.id
_entity.type
_entity.pdbx_description
1 polymer ?
#
loop_
_entity_poly.entity_id
_entity_poly.type
_entity_poly.pdbx_seq_one_letter_code
_entity_poly.pdbx_strand_id
1 'polypeptide(L)'
;MLMFDNFIGNPDRNAGNILIGPPGKFLLIDHSRAFLKDKDLPNKVERVDAALWDRFQAVTRDDLVRVLSPWIETDAIDAMLERRKRMAATLDKLIAKKGKALVVINQ
;
A
#
# COMPACT_ATOMS: atom_id res chain seq x y z
N MET A 1 -6.03 -4.25 -2.09
CA MET A 1 -6.53 -2.94 -2.55
C MET A 1 -6.04 -1.81 -1.64
N LEU A 2 -6.60 -1.62 -0.43
CA LEU A 2 -6.26 -0.47 0.43
C LEU A 2 -4.79 -0.38 0.83
N MET A 3 -4.11 -1.52 0.99
CA MET A 3 -2.66 -1.55 1.23
C MET A 3 -1.86 -0.96 0.06
N PHE A 4 -2.30 -1.21 -1.18
CA PHE A 4 -1.68 -0.63 -2.36
C PHE A 4 -1.94 0.87 -2.42
N ASP A 5 -3.19 1.30 -2.18
CA ASP A 5 -3.53 2.73 -2.10
C ASP A 5 -2.72 3.45 -1.02
N ASN A 6 -2.48 2.82 0.14
CA ASN A 6 -1.60 3.37 1.17
C ASN A 6 -0.14 3.49 0.71
N PHE A 7 0.35 2.50 -0.02
CA PHE A 7 1.73 2.51 -0.50
C PHE A 7 1.99 3.53 -1.59
N ILE A 8 1.03 3.78 -2.49
CA ILE A 8 1.16 4.84 -3.51
C ILE A 8 0.64 6.20 -3.02
N GLY A 9 -0.12 6.24 -1.92
CA GLY A 9 -0.60 7.48 -1.31
C GLY A 9 -1.84 8.02 -2.01
N ASN A 10 -2.73 7.11 -2.42
CA ASN A 10 -4.00 7.44 -3.05
C ASN A 10 -5.10 7.60 -1.98
N PRO A 11 -5.59 8.83 -1.73
CA PRO A 11 -6.68 9.07 -0.79
C PRO A 11 -8.07 8.82 -1.39
N ASP A 12 -8.17 8.52 -2.67
CA ASP A 12 -9.44 8.51 -3.41
C ASP A 12 -9.92 7.12 -3.81
N ARG A 13 -9.75 6.12 -2.94
CA ARG A 13 -10.38 4.83 -3.20
C ARG A 13 -11.86 4.91 -2.84
N ASN A 14 -12.72 4.78 -3.86
CA ASN A 14 -14.16 4.63 -3.71
C ASN A 14 -14.69 3.51 -4.63
N ALA A 15 -15.95 3.12 -4.45
CA ALA A 15 -16.56 2.00 -5.17
C ALA A 15 -16.63 2.23 -6.70
N GLY A 16 -16.75 3.48 -7.15
CA GLY A 16 -16.75 3.83 -8.57
C GLY A 16 -15.41 3.56 -9.26
N ASN A 17 -14.31 3.49 -8.48
CA ASN A 17 -12.96 3.31 -8.99
C ASN A 17 -12.50 1.84 -8.96
N ILE A 18 -13.43 0.89 -8.85
CA ILE A 18 -13.15 -0.55 -8.78
C ILE A 18 -13.96 -1.28 -9.85
N LEU A 19 -13.27 -1.90 -10.81
CA LEU A 19 -13.91 -2.80 -11.77
C LEU A 19 -13.79 -4.24 -11.26
N ILE A 20 -14.92 -4.93 -11.22
CA ILE A 20 -15.02 -6.32 -10.75
C ILE A 20 -15.00 -7.23 -11.96
N GLY A 21 -13.98 -8.07 -12.06
CA GLY A 21 -13.85 -9.10 -13.07
C GLY A 21 -14.32 -10.47 -12.56
N PRO A 22 -13.83 -11.56 -13.18
CA PRO A 22 -14.03 -12.92 -12.67
C PRO A 22 -13.57 -13.07 -11.21
N PRO A 23 -13.97 -14.15 -10.50
CA PRO A 23 -13.61 -14.37 -9.11
C PRO A 23 -12.11 -14.12 -8.83
N GLY A 24 -11.82 -13.23 -7.87
CA GLY A 24 -10.47 -12.85 -7.49
C GLY A 24 -9.77 -11.85 -8.40
N LYS A 25 -10.43 -11.33 -9.44
CA LYS A 25 -9.88 -10.32 -10.34
C LYS A 25 -10.56 -8.97 -10.11
N PHE A 26 -9.76 -8.00 -9.68
CA PHE A 26 -10.18 -6.62 -9.52
C PHE A 26 -9.23 -5.74 -10.30
N LEU A 27 -9.78 -4.76 -11.04
CA LEU A 27 -8.99 -3.70 -11.62
C LEU A 27 -9.25 -2.42 -10.84
N LEU A 28 -8.17 -1.86 -10.30
CA LEU A 28 -8.19 -0.57 -9.63
C LEU A 28 -7.96 0.49 -10.70
N ILE A 29 -8.91 1.40 -10.88
CA ILE A 29 -8.79 2.52 -11.82
C ILE A 29 -8.69 3.84 -11.05
N ASP A 30 -8.47 4.93 -11.79
CA ASP A 30 -8.42 6.32 -11.30
C ASP A 30 -7.42 6.57 -10.16
N HIS A 31 -6.13 6.56 -10.52
CA HIS A 31 -5.01 6.84 -9.61
C HIS A 31 -4.38 8.23 -9.84
N SER A 32 -5.09 9.16 -10.48
CA SER A 32 -4.57 10.51 -10.76
C SER A 32 -4.22 11.31 -9.50
N ARG A 33 -4.76 10.92 -8.34
CA ARG A 33 -4.49 11.53 -7.02
C ARG A 33 -3.46 10.76 -6.18
N ALA A 34 -2.73 9.82 -6.77
CA ALA A 34 -1.66 9.07 -6.09
C ALA A 34 -0.32 9.81 -6.11
N PHE A 35 0.70 9.20 -5.49
CA PHE A 35 2.09 9.68 -5.40
C PHE A 35 2.24 11.02 -4.67
N LEU A 36 1.35 11.28 -3.72
CA LEU A 36 1.46 12.41 -2.81
C LEU A 36 2.74 12.29 -1.97
N LYS A 37 3.37 13.44 -1.72
CA LYS A 37 4.58 13.59 -0.89
C LYS A 37 4.30 13.48 0.61
N ASP A 38 3.02 13.53 0.98
CA ASP A 38 2.59 13.31 2.35
C ASP A 38 2.83 11.86 2.79
N LYS A 39 3.11 11.71 4.10
CA LYS A 39 3.56 10.45 4.72
C LYS A 39 2.46 9.76 5.51
N ASP A 40 1.28 10.36 5.62
CA ASP A 40 0.17 9.77 6.34
C ASP A 40 -0.48 8.66 5.52
N LEU A 41 -1.08 7.70 6.22
CA LEU A 41 -1.77 6.59 5.57
C LEU A 41 -3.17 7.06 5.17
N PRO A 42 -3.51 7.10 3.87
CA PRO A 42 -4.84 7.54 3.44
C PRO A 42 -5.97 6.62 3.94
N ASN A 43 -5.65 5.35 4.22
CA ASN A 43 -6.60 4.35 4.69
C ASN A 43 -6.11 3.67 5.97
N LYS A 44 -7.06 3.31 6.83
CA LYS A 44 -6.80 2.51 8.02
C LYS A 44 -6.24 1.13 7.64
N VAL A 45 -5.14 0.74 8.27
CA VAL A 45 -4.57 -0.61 8.15
C VAL A 45 -5.18 -1.49 9.24
N GLU A 46 -5.76 -2.62 8.85
CA GLU A 46 -6.36 -3.57 9.80
C GLU A 46 -5.82 -4.99 9.64
N ARG A 47 -5.57 -5.41 8.40
CA ARG A 47 -5.02 -6.71 8.03
C ARG A 47 -4.18 -6.59 6.76
N VAL A 48 -3.29 -7.54 6.54
CA VAL A 48 -2.54 -7.70 5.29
C VAL A 48 -2.49 -9.15 4.86
N ASP A 49 -2.46 -9.34 3.54
CA ASP A 49 -2.08 -10.63 2.96
C ASP A 49 -0.57 -10.83 3.11
N ALA A 50 -0.15 -12.01 3.59
CA ALA A 50 1.24 -12.30 3.90
C ALA A 50 2.14 -12.24 2.66
N ALA A 51 1.75 -12.94 1.59
CA ALA A 51 2.56 -13.03 0.37
C ALA A 51 2.70 -11.66 -0.32
N LEU A 52 1.64 -10.86 -0.33
CA LEU A 52 1.69 -9.51 -0.87
C LEU A 52 2.51 -8.57 0.03
N TRP A 53 2.40 -8.70 1.35
CA TRP A 53 3.16 -7.89 2.29
C TRP A 53 4.67 -8.15 2.17
N ASP A 54 5.09 -9.41 2.06
CA ASP A 54 6.49 -9.78 1.87
C ASP A 54 7.06 -9.16 0.60
N ARG A 55 6.30 -9.18 -0.50
CA ARG A 55 6.68 -8.52 -1.76
C ARG A 55 6.81 -7.00 -1.59
N PHE A 56 5.91 -6.36 -0.86
CA PHE A 56 6.01 -4.92 -0.58
C PHE A 56 7.23 -4.58 0.27
N GLN A 57 7.59 -5.43 1.23
CA GLN A 57 8.80 -5.26 2.04
C GLN A 57 10.08 -5.42 1.21
N ALA A 58 10.07 -6.33 0.24
CA ALA A 58 11.22 -6.61 -0.62
C ALA A 58 11.55 -5.48 -1.61
N VAL A 59 10.59 -4.62 -1.97
CA VAL A 59 10.84 -3.49 -2.90
C VAL A 59 11.85 -2.52 -2.30
N THR A 60 12.96 -2.27 -2.99
CA THR A 60 13.98 -1.33 -2.50
C THR A 60 13.71 0.10 -2.98
N ARG A 61 14.41 1.07 -2.39
CA ARG A 61 14.42 2.45 -2.91
C ARG A 61 14.95 2.49 -4.33
N ASP A 62 16.02 1.74 -4.61
CA ASP A 62 16.66 1.71 -5.92
C ASP A 62 15.72 1.12 -6.99
N ASP A 63 14.92 0.11 -6.64
CA ASP A 63 13.87 -0.40 -7.52
C ASP A 63 12.86 0.68 -7.90
N LEU A 64 12.39 1.45 -6.91
CA LEU A 64 11.42 2.52 -7.13
C LEU A 64 12.03 3.66 -7.94
N VAL A 65 13.25 4.11 -7.62
CA VAL A 65 13.95 5.16 -8.37
C VAL A 65 14.15 4.73 -9.83
N ARG A 66 14.61 3.50 -10.05
CA ARG A 66 14.85 2.96 -11.39
C ARG A 66 13.58 2.93 -12.25
N VAL A 67 12.42 2.62 -11.66
CA VAL A 67 11.16 2.46 -12.40
C VAL A 67 10.35 3.75 -12.47
N LEU A 68 10.33 4.55 -11.41
CA LEU A 68 9.37 5.65 -11.24
C LEU A 68 9.97 7.05 -11.43
N SER A 69 11.29 7.24 -11.30
CA SER A 69 11.91 8.57 -11.43
C SER A 69 11.67 9.30 -12.77
N PRO A 70 11.38 8.64 -13.90
CA PRO A 70 10.98 9.37 -15.11
C PRO A 70 9.58 10.02 -15.02
N TRP A 71 8.76 9.64 -14.02
CA TRP A 71 7.34 10.00 -13.94
C TRP A 71 6.99 10.78 -12.66
N ILE A 72 7.73 10.57 -11.58
CA ILE A 72 7.50 11.22 -10.28
C ILE A 72 8.81 11.65 -9.63
N GLU A 73 8.70 12.65 -8.76
CA GLU A 73 9.82 13.17 -8.00
C GLU A 73 10.30 12.18 -6.92
N THR A 74 11.59 12.27 -6.55
CA THR A 74 12.19 11.35 -5.58
C THR A 74 11.63 11.49 -4.17
N ASP A 75 11.09 12.66 -3.81
CA ASP A 75 10.43 12.86 -2.52
C ASP A 75 9.09 12.12 -2.40
N ALA A 76 8.36 11.97 -3.51
CA ALA A 76 7.19 11.10 -3.59
C ALA A 76 7.57 9.62 -3.39
N ILE A 77 8.69 9.18 -3.97
CA ILE A 77 9.25 7.83 -3.74
C ILE A 77 9.60 7.64 -2.27
N ASP A 78 10.27 8.63 -1.65
CA ASP A 78 10.63 8.58 -0.24
C ASP A 78 9.37 8.54 0.65
N ALA A 79 8.31 9.25 0.28
CA ALA A 79 7.01 9.19 0.96
C ALA A 79 6.35 7.80 0.86
N MET A 80 6.45 7.11 -0.29
CA MET A 80 5.95 5.73 -0.43
C MET A 80 6.63 4.77 0.57
N LEU A 81 7.96 4.87 0.70
CA LEU A 81 8.73 4.04 1.62
C LEU A 81 8.42 4.37 3.09
N GLU A 82 8.20 5.64 3.41
CA GLU A 82 7.77 6.06 4.74
C GLU A 82 6.36 5.56 5.08
N ARG A 83 5.43 5.63 4.13
CA ARG A 83 4.09 5.03 4.28
C ARG A 83 4.19 3.53 4.50
N ARG A 84 5.09 2.81 3.81
CA ARG A 84 5.37 1.38 4.11
C ARG A 84 5.84 1.16 5.55
N LYS A 85 6.78 1.96 6.06
CA LYS A 85 7.24 1.87 7.46
C LYS A 85 6.10 2.08 8.45
N ARG A 86 5.23 3.06 8.20
CA ARG A 86 4.06 3.35 9.04
C ARG A 86 3.02 2.23 9.02
N MET A 87 2.81 1.60 7.87
CA MET A 87 2.00 0.40 7.77
C MET A 87 2.57 -0.73 8.63
N ALA A 88 3.89 -1.00 8.54
CA ALA A 88 4.57 -2.01 9.35
C ALA A 88 4.37 -1.76 10.86
N ALA A 89 4.65 -0.54 11.32
CA ALA A 89 4.48 -0.16 12.72
C ALA A 89 3.01 -0.30 13.19
N THR A 90 2.04 -0.04 12.32
CA THR A 90 0.61 -0.24 12.63
C THR A 90 0.28 -1.73 12.76
N LEU A 91 0.81 -2.55 11.86
CA LEU A 91 0.63 -4.01 11.89
C LEU A 91 1.25 -4.63 13.13
N ASP A 92 2.46 -4.23 13.51
CA ASP A 92 3.13 -4.73 14.72
C ASP A 92 2.28 -4.46 15.97
N LYS A 93 1.73 -3.25 16.10
CA LYS A 93 0.81 -2.89 17.19
C LYS A 93 -0.46 -3.76 17.17
N LEU A 94 -1.02 -4.01 15.99
CA LEU A 94 -2.22 -4.85 15.85
C LEU A 94 -1.92 -6.31 16.18
N ILE A 95 -0.76 -6.83 15.77
CA ILE A 95 -0.31 -8.20 16.06
C ILE A 95 -0.11 -8.36 17.56
N ALA A 96 0.54 -7.41 18.22
CA ALA A 96 0.72 -7.43 19.68
C ALA A 96 -0.63 -7.41 20.42
N LYS A 97 -1.62 -6.67 19.91
CA LYS A 97 -2.94 -6.52 20.55
C LYS A 97 -3.90 -7.67 20.28
N LYS A 98 -3.90 -8.23 19.07
CA LYS A 98 -4.93 -9.17 18.57
C LYS A 98 -4.39 -10.56 18.24
N GLY A 99 -3.06 -10.73 18.20
CA GLY A 99 -2.41 -11.93 17.71
C GLY A 99 -2.25 -11.94 16.19
N LYS A 100 -1.19 -12.62 15.72
CA LYS A 100 -0.80 -12.64 14.30
C LYS A 100 -1.89 -13.20 13.37
N ALA A 101 -2.59 -14.26 13.78
CA ALA A 101 -3.60 -14.93 12.97
C ALA A 101 -4.82 -14.05 12.61
N LEU A 102 -5.07 -12.97 13.37
CA LEU A 102 -6.17 -12.03 13.09
C LEU A 102 -5.75 -10.85 12.21
N VAL A 103 -4.44 -10.67 11.98
CA VAL A 103 -3.86 -9.50 11.31
C VAL A 103 -3.18 -9.88 10.00
N VAL A 104 -2.49 -11.02 9.96
CA VAL A 104 -1.82 -11.54 8.78
C VAL A 104 -2.63 -12.70 8.24
N ILE A 105 -3.21 -12.50 7.05
CA ILE A 105 -4.03 -13.50 6.36
C ILE A 105 -3.24 -14.11 5.21
N ASN A 106 -3.58 -15.35 4.83
CA ASN A 106 -3.05 -16.00 3.63
C ASN A 106 -4.24 -16.14 2.67
N GLN A 107 -4.32 -15.28 1.65
CA GLN A 107 -5.37 -15.33 0.63
C GLN A 107 -4.89 -15.95 -0.68
#